data_AF-A0A6C1BQ23-F1
#
_entry.id   AF-A0A6C1BQ23-F1
#
_cell.length_a   1.000
_cell.length_b   1.000
_cell.length_c   1.000
_cell.angle_alpha   90.00
_cell.angle_beta   90.00
_cell.angle_gamma   90.00
#
_symmetry.space_group_name_H-M   'P 1'
#
loop_
_entity.id
_entity.type
_entity.pdbx_description
1 polymer ?
#
loop_
_entity_poly.entity_id
_entity_poly.type
_entity_poly.pdbx_seq_one_letter_code
_entity_poly.pdbx_strand_id
1 'polypeptide(L)'
;MFEEVFRKFIRLKGAFTMANALNTSEKAVYSWSMEEDSPFFRRNPLHRAVEVLDVLKRYSPELLYEVLSEIAERYGYRLEKLPAEEDIKLSKLLKEVSDVPQELIKAYEDGNLTEEEIEKVIKEIQEAQEVLAKKKAYLQWRLEQKKPIRLRRSLG
;
A
#
# COMPACT_ATOMS: atom_id res chain seq x y z
N MET A 1 0.23 7.92 -16.65
CA MET A 1 1.06 6.84 -16.08
C MET A 1 0.89 5.48 -16.77
N PHE A 2 -0.22 4.72 -16.58
CA PHE A 2 -0.37 3.39 -17.20
C PHE A 2 -0.48 3.40 -18.72
N GLU A 3 -1.20 4.38 -19.27
CA GLU A 3 -1.32 4.57 -20.72
C GLU A 3 0.01 4.94 -21.38
N GLU A 4 0.90 5.63 -20.67
CA GLU A 4 2.22 6.00 -21.19
C GLU A 4 3.15 4.79 -21.21
N VAL A 5 3.10 3.94 -20.17
CA VAL A 5 3.81 2.65 -20.15
C VAL A 5 3.32 1.76 -21.29
N PHE A 6 2.01 1.67 -21.49
CA PHE A 6 1.42 0.91 -22.57
C PHE A 6 1.83 1.46 -23.95
N ARG A 7 1.70 2.77 -24.18
CA ARG A 7 2.16 3.44 -25.41
C ARG A 7 3.65 3.20 -25.67
N LYS A 8 4.48 3.30 -24.62
CA LYS A 8 5.93 3.02 -24.71
C LYS A 8 6.20 1.57 -25.10
N PHE A 9 5.49 0.60 -24.51
CA PHE A 9 5.61 -0.81 -24.88
C PHE A 9 5.28 -1.01 -26.36
N ILE A 10 4.16 -0.46 -26.83
CA ILE A 10 3.72 -0.60 -28.23
C ILE A 10 4.72 0.02 -29.20
N ARG A 11 5.31 1.19 -28.87
CA ARG A 11 6.38 1.79 -29.68
C ARG A 11 7.64 0.92 -29.75
N LEU A 12 7.97 0.20 -28.67
CA LEU A 12 9.21 -0.59 -28.59
C LEU A 12 9.07 -2.02 -29.14
N LYS A 13 7.92 -2.65 -28.97
CA LYS A 13 7.69 -4.08 -29.25
C LYS A 13 6.60 -4.35 -30.28
N GLY A 14 5.88 -3.32 -30.72
CA GLY A 14 4.76 -3.43 -31.64
C GLY A 14 3.49 -3.97 -30.99
N ALA A 15 2.34 -3.69 -31.63
CA ALA A 15 1.04 -4.16 -31.18
C ALA A 15 0.87 -5.68 -31.32
N PHE A 16 1.46 -6.28 -32.36
CA PHE A 16 1.45 -7.72 -32.60
C PHE A 16 1.90 -8.55 -31.39
N THR A 17 3.00 -8.14 -30.73
CA THR A 17 3.55 -8.89 -29.59
C THR A 17 2.53 -9.04 -28.47
N MET A 18 1.83 -7.96 -28.13
CA MET A 18 0.78 -7.98 -27.11
C MET A 18 -0.48 -8.70 -27.61
N ALA A 19 -0.85 -8.50 -28.87
CA ALA A 19 -2.02 -9.13 -29.48
C ALA A 19 -1.92 -10.65 -29.48
N ASN A 20 -0.76 -11.18 -29.87
CA ASN A 20 -0.49 -12.61 -29.88
C ASN A 20 -0.47 -13.19 -28.45
N ALA A 21 0.17 -12.50 -27.49
CA ALA A 21 0.23 -12.97 -26.11
C ALA A 21 -1.14 -12.97 -25.40
N LEU A 22 -1.99 -11.99 -25.70
CA LEU A 22 -3.33 -11.86 -25.12
C LEU A 22 -4.43 -12.52 -25.95
N ASN A 23 -4.07 -13.23 -27.03
CA ASN A 23 -4.99 -13.83 -27.99
C ASN A 23 -6.12 -12.85 -28.41
N THR A 24 -5.73 -11.65 -28.82
CA THR A 24 -6.64 -10.58 -29.24
C THR A 24 -6.19 -9.98 -30.57
N SER A 25 -7.01 -9.11 -31.15
CA SER A 25 -6.67 -8.46 -32.42
C SER A 25 -5.67 -7.32 -32.23
N GLU A 26 -4.73 -7.18 -33.17
CA GLU A 26 -3.79 -6.03 -33.20
C GLU A 26 -4.52 -4.69 -33.24
N LYS A 27 -5.66 -4.62 -33.95
CA LYS A 27 -6.50 -3.43 -34.01
C LYS A 27 -7.02 -3.03 -32.63
N ALA A 28 -7.41 -3.99 -31.79
CA ALA A 28 -7.83 -3.74 -30.42
C ALA A 28 -6.67 -3.20 -29.58
N VAL A 29 -5.49 -3.84 -29.66
CA VAL A 29 -4.28 -3.38 -28.97
C VAL A 29 -3.88 -1.96 -29.41
N TYR A 30 -3.96 -1.68 -30.71
CA TYR A 30 -3.66 -0.36 -31.25
C TYR A 30 -4.62 0.70 -30.70
N SER A 31 -5.93 0.40 -30.64
CA SER A 31 -6.94 1.31 -30.09
C SER A 31 -6.69 1.68 -28.62
N TRP A 32 -6.09 0.79 -27.84
CA TRP A 32 -5.70 1.03 -26.44
C TRP A 32 -4.46 1.91 -26.28
N SER A 33 -3.70 2.11 -27.35
CA SER A 33 -2.49 2.94 -27.40
C SER A 33 -2.72 4.33 -27.99
N MET A 34 -3.93 4.61 -28.46
CA MET A 34 -4.29 5.93 -29.00
C MET A 34 -4.43 6.97 -27.89
N GLU A 35 -4.37 8.24 -28.26
CA GLU A 35 -4.65 9.37 -27.36
C GLU A 35 -6.17 9.56 -27.22
N GLU A 36 -6.64 10.12 -26.11
CA GLU A 36 -8.08 10.20 -25.79
C GLU A 36 -8.90 11.02 -26.81
N ASP A 37 -8.26 11.95 -27.51
CA ASP A 37 -8.83 12.77 -28.57
C ASP A 37 -8.95 12.05 -29.92
N SER A 38 -8.34 10.87 -30.06
CA SER A 38 -8.43 10.06 -31.26
C SER A 38 -9.81 9.40 -31.39
N PRO A 39 -10.43 9.41 -32.60
CA PRO A 39 -11.69 8.70 -32.83
C PRO A 39 -11.55 7.16 -32.73
N PHE A 40 -10.32 6.66 -32.72
CA PHE A 40 -10.00 5.24 -32.56
C PHE A 40 -9.65 4.88 -31.11
N PHE A 41 -9.69 5.84 -30.18
CA PHE A 41 -9.39 5.60 -28.78
C PHE A 41 -10.37 4.63 -28.13
N ARG A 42 -9.82 3.65 -27.43
CA ARG A 42 -10.55 2.79 -26.52
C ARG A 42 -9.77 2.69 -25.22
N ARG A 43 -10.48 2.78 -24.08
CA ARG A 43 -9.85 2.58 -22.77
C ARG A 43 -9.16 1.24 -22.73
N ASN A 44 -7.91 1.23 -22.28
CA ASN A 44 -7.15 0.01 -22.15
C ASN A 44 -7.71 -0.88 -21.00
N PRO A 45 -7.55 -2.21 -21.08
CA PRO A 45 -8.00 -3.13 -20.04
C PRO A 45 -7.35 -2.91 -18.67
N LEU A 46 -6.11 -2.40 -18.63
CA LEU A 46 -5.40 -2.12 -17.37
C LEU A 46 -6.13 -1.04 -16.56
N HIS A 47 -6.69 -0.04 -17.22
CA HIS A 47 -7.45 1.02 -16.57
C HIS A 47 -8.70 0.46 -15.88
N ARG A 48 -9.41 -0.45 -16.57
CA ARG A 48 -10.56 -1.16 -15.97
C ARG A 48 -10.13 -2.04 -14.81
N ALA A 49 -9.00 -2.74 -14.92
CA ALA A 49 -8.46 -3.54 -13.82
C ALA A 49 -8.18 -2.66 -12.59
N VAL A 50 -7.55 -1.50 -12.76
CA VAL A 50 -7.29 -0.54 -11.67
C VAL A 50 -8.59 -0.04 -11.05
N GLU A 51 -9.60 0.34 -11.86
CA GLU A 51 -10.92 0.75 -11.36
C GLU A 51 -11.55 -0.35 -10.48
N VAL A 52 -11.43 -1.62 -10.88
CA VAL A 52 -11.91 -2.76 -10.08
C VAL A 52 -11.11 -2.91 -8.79
N LEU A 53 -9.78 -2.80 -8.84
CA LEU A 53 -8.94 -2.86 -7.63
C LEU A 53 -9.26 -1.72 -6.65
N ASP A 54 -9.61 -0.53 -7.13
CA ASP A 54 -10.05 0.58 -6.28
C ASP A 54 -11.39 0.32 -5.59
N VAL A 55 -12.30 -0.39 -6.26
CA VAL A 55 -13.54 -0.88 -5.65
C VAL A 55 -13.23 -1.91 -4.57
N LEU A 56 -12.38 -2.91 -4.86
CA LEU A 56 -11.97 -3.90 -3.87
C LEU A 56 -11.30 -3.23 -2.67
N LYS A 57 -10.40 -2.28 -2.89
CA LYS A 57 -9.77 -1.48 -1.83
C LYS A 57 -10.79 -0.84 -0.89
N ARG A 58 -11.90 -0.35 -1.42
CA ARG A 58 -12.90 0.40 -0.67
C ARG A 58 -13.84 -0.50 0.12
N TYR A 59 -14.23 -1.63 -0.47
CA TYR A 59 -15.31 -2.45 0.07
C TYR A 59 -14.84 -3.79 0.65
N SER A 60 -13.68 -4.29 0.25
CA SER A 60 -13.10 -5.56 0.72
C SER A 60 -11.57 -5.56 0.57
N PRO A 61 -10.84 -4.83 1.43
CA PRO A 61 -9.38 -4.73 1.39
C PRO A 61 -8.65 -6.08 1.43
N GLU A 62 -9.27 -7.09 2.04
CA GLU A 62 -8.77 -8.45 2.17
C GLU A 62 -8.70 -9.11 0.78
N LEU A 63 -9.76 -8.98 -0.01
CA LEU A 63 -9.81 -9.48 -1.40
C LEU A 63 -8.84 -8.72 -2.30
N LEU A 64 -8.66 -7.41 -2.08
CA LEU A 64 -7.61 -6.67 -2.78
C LEU A 64 -6.23 -7.28 -2.47
N TYR A 65 -5.95 -7.58 -1.20
CA TYR A 65 -4.67 -8.13 -0.79
C TYR A 65 -4.44 -9.53 -1.34
N GLU A 66 -5.46 -10.39 -1.41
CA GLU A 66 -5.38 -11.68 -2.09
C GLU A 66 -4.98 -11.52 -3.56
N VAL A 67 -5.67 -10.63 -4.30
CA VAL A 67 -5.36 -10.36 -5.71
C VAL A 67 -3.94 -9.81 -5.89
N LEU A 68 -3.52 -8.88 -5.04
CA LEU A 68 -2.17 -8.32 -5.09
C LEU A 68 -1.11 -9.36 -4.72
N SER A 69 -1.40 -10.25 -3.77
CA SER A 69 -0.50 -11.33 -3.36
C SER A 69 -0.32 -12.33 -4.50
N GLU A 70 -1.40 -12.72 -5.17
CA GLU A 70 -1.35 -13.59 -6.33
C GLU A 70 -0.53 -12.96 -7.48
N ILE A 71 -0.72 -11.66 -7.74
CA ILE A 71 0.08 -10.93 -8.73
C ILE A 71 1.55 -10.94 -8.32
N ALA A 72 1.87 -10.62 -7.07
CA ALA A 72 3.24 -10.57 -6.57
C ALA A 72 3.92 -11.94 -6.70
N GLU A 73 3.26 -13.01 -6.26
CA GLU A 73 3.78 -14.38 -6.32
C GLU A 73 4.07 -14.82 -7.76
N ARG A 74 3.19 -14.49 -8.72
CA ARG A 74 3.41 -14.76 -10.14
C ARG A 74 4.70 -14.13 -10.70
N TYR A 75 5.14 -13.02 -10.12
CA TYR A 75 6.37 -12.33 -10.52
C TYR A 75 7.54 -12.56 -9.55
N GLY A 76 7.43 -13.51 -8.63
CA GLY A 76 8.49 -13.87 -7.68
C GLY A 76 8.66 -12.92 -6.50
N TYR A 77 7.65 -12.07 -6.24
CA TYR A 77 7.60 -11.18 -5.09
C TYR A 77 6.71 -11.76 -4.00
N ARG A 78 6.97 -11.37 -2.75
CA ARG A 78 6.13 -11.71 -1.60
C ARG A 78 5.67 -10.43 -0.93
N LEU A 79 4.35 -10.24 -0.84
CA LEU A 79 3.80 -9.12 -0.08
C LEU A 79 3.90 -9.41 1.42
N GLU A 80 4.21 -8.38 2.19
CA GLU A 80 4.09 -8.45 3.65
C GLU A 80 2.62 -8.64 4.01
N LYS A 81 2.35 -9.56 4.96
CA LYS A 81 1.00 -9.84 5.43
C LYS A 81 0.33 -8.54 5.83
N LEU A 82 -0.89 -8.31 5.33
CA LEU A 82 -1.80 -7.30 5.91
C LEU A 82 -1.71 -7.44 7.43
N PRO A 83 -1.40 -6.37 8.19
CA PRO A 83 -1.55 -6.43 9.63
C PRO A 83 -3.00 -6.82 9.90
N ALA A 84 -3.19 -7.97 10.54
CA ALA A 84 -4.52 -8.36 10.99
C ALA A 84 -5.10 -7.19 11.78
N GLU A 85 -6.39 -6.89 11.60
CA GLU A 85 -7.13 -6.04 12.54
C GLU A 85 -7.18 -6.76 13.89
N GLU A 86 -6.05 -6.82 14.60
CA GLU A 86 -6.13 -6.81 16.04
C GLU A 86 -6.63 -5.43 16.41
N ASP A 87 -7.88 -5.42 16.85
CA ASP A 87 -8.53 -4.30 17.51
C ASP A 87 -7.78 -4.03 18.83
N ILE A 88 -6.53 -3.55 18.72
CA ILE A 88 -5.71 -3.15 19.85
C ILE A 88 -6.32 -1.83 20.32
N LYS A 89 -7.32 -1.95 21.20
CA LYS A 89 -7.89 -0.82 21.92
C LYS A 89 -6.74 0.06 22.40
N LEU A 90 -6.79 1.36 22.09
CA LEU A 90 -5.79 2.34 22.51
C LEU A 90 -5.47 2.26 24.02
N SER A 91 -6.43 1.76 24.81
CA SER A 91 -6.27 1.45 26.24
C SER A 91 -5.27 0.34 26.56
N LYS A 92 -5.03 -0.65 25.70
CA LYS A 92 -3.98 -1.68 25.87
C LYS A 92 -2.60 -1.08 25.62
N LEU A 93 -2.44 -0.28 24.56
CA LEU A 93 -1.18 0.39 24.24
C LEU A 93 -0.80 1.44 25.29
N LEU A 94 -1.78 2.18 25.82
CA LEU A 94 -1.53 3.14 26.89
C LEU A 94 -1.15 2.44 28.20
N LYS A 95 -1.67 1.23 28.48
CA LYS A 95 -1.27 0.43 29.64
C LYS A 95 0.18 -0.08 29.53
N GLU A 96 0.57 -0.57 28.35
CA GLU A 96 1.93 -1.07 28.10
C GLU A 96 2.99 0.06 28.10
N VAL A 97 2.63 1.29 27.72
CA VAL A 97 3.54 2.44 27.77
C VAL A 97 3.62 3.06 29.16
N SER A 98 2.59 2.91 30.01
CA SER A 98 2.60 3.45 31.38
C SER A 98 3.30 2.54 32.40
N ASP A 99 3.38 1.24 32.15
CA ASP A 99 4.10 0.30 33.00
C ASP A 99 5.56 0.19 32.56
N VAL A 100 6.35 1.25 32.76
CA VAL A 100 7.81 1.08 32.84
C VAL A 100 8.06 0.25 34.10
N PRO A 101 8.66 -0.95 34.00
CA PRO A 101 8.92 -1.78 35.17
C PRO A 101 9.70 -0.98 36.20
N GLN A 102 9.16 -0.80 37.40
CA GLN A 102 9.86 -0.09 38.49
C GLN A 102 11.21 -0.73 38.81
N GLU A 103 11.39 -2.00 38.44
CA GLU A 103 12.64 -2.76 38.50
C GLU A 103 13.72 -2.20 37.57
N LEU A 104 13.37 -1.75 36.35
CA LEU A 104 14.30 -1.11 35.42
C LEU A 104 14.69 0.30 35.87
N ILE A 105 13.76 1.04 36.48
CA ILE A 105 14.03 2.36 37.05
C ILE A 105 15.00 2.24 38.23
N LYS A 106 14.76 1.29 39.14
CA LYS A 106 15.67 1.00 40.26
C LYS A 106 17.04 0.50 39.80
N ALA A 107 17.10 -0.41 38.82
CA ALA A 107 18.38 -0.90 38.28
C ALA A 107 19.21 0.20 37.60
N TYR A 108 18.55 1.19 36.98
CA TYR A 108 19.18 2.39 36.43
C TYR A 108 19.66 3.37 37.50
N GLU A 109 18.86 3.59 38.55
CA GLU A 109 19.23 4.44 39.70
C GLU A 109 20.37 3.83 40.54
N ASP A 110 20.42 2.50 40.65
CA ASP A 110 21.43 1.75 41.41
C ASP A 110 22.74 1.48 40.64
N GLY A 111 22.82 1.87 39.35
CA GLY A 111 24.03 1.72 38.52
C GLY A 111 24.41 0.28 38.16
N ASN A 112 23.47 -0.66 38.26
CA ASN A 112 23.69 -2.10 38.09
C ASN A 112 23.15 -2.67 36.76
N LEU A 113 23.05 -1.83 35.72
CA LEU A 113 22.71 -2.30 34.38
C LEU A 113 23.98 -2.70 33.63
N THR A 114 24.04 -3.94 33.16
CA THR A 114 25.09 -4.39 32.25
C THR A 114 24.91 -3.78 30.86
N GLU A 115 25.99 -3.61 30.09
CA GLU A 115 25.92 -3.05 28.73
C GLU A 115 24.94 -3.83 27.83
N GLU A 116 24.88 -5.15 27.98
CA GLU A 116 23.97 -6.04 27.24
C GLU A 116 22.49 -5.76 27.56
N GLU A 117 22.16 -5.45 28.82
CA GLU A 117 20.80 -5.11 29.23
C GLU A 117 20.37 -3.74 28.71
N ILE A 118 21.28 -2.77 28.67
CA ILE A 118 21.04 -1.45 28.10
C ILE A 118 20.80 -1.56 26.59
N GLU A 119 21.61 -2.32 25.87
CA GLU A 119 21.42 -2.55 24.44
C GLU A 119 20.07 -3.22 24.13
N LYS A 120 19.68 -4.20 24.96
CA LYS A 120 18.39 -4.87 24.83
C LYS A 120 17.22 -3.91 25.03
N VAL A 121 17.28 -3.06 26.07
CA VAL A 121 16.25 -2.05 26.33
C VAL A 121 16.19 -1.00 25.21
N ILE A 122 17.34 -0.55 24.71
CA ILE A 122 17.39 0.37 23.56
C ILE A 122 16.74 -0.25 22.32
N LYS A 123 17.00 -1.53 22.06
CA LYS A 123 16.41 -2.25 20.93
C LYS A 123 14.90 -2.41 21.10
N GLU A 124 14.43 -2.76 22.29
CA GLU A 124 13.00 -2.84 22.60
C GLU A 124 12.31 -1.47 22.42
N ILE A 125 12.96 -0.37 22.82
CA ILE A 125 12.48 0.99 22.59
C ILE A 125 12.44 1.32 21.10
N GLN A 126 13.46 0.94 20.32
CA GLN A 126 13.48 1.15 18.87
C GLN A 126 12.36 0.40 18.16
N GLU A 127 12.14 -0.87 18.51
CA GLU A 127 11.04 -1.68 17.99
C GLU A 127 9.68 -1.07 18.34
N ALA A 128 9.51 -0.59 19.58
CA ALA A 128 8.30 0.10 20.01
C ALA A 128 8.08 1.42 19.23
N GLN A 129 9.14 2.20 18.99
CA GLN A 129 9.09 3.43 18.21
C GLN A 129 8.71 3.18 16.75
N GLU A 130 9.24 2.12 16.12
CA GLU A 130 8.87 1.74 14.75
C GLU A 130 7.39 1.37 14.64
N VAL A 131 6.87 0.60 15.59
CA VAL A 131 5.45 0.24 15.64
C VAL A 131 4.58 1.49 15.82
N LEU A 132 4.99 2.41 16.70
CA LEU A 132 4.31 3.69 16.91
C LEU A 132 4.32 4.57 15.65
N ALA A 133 5.45 4.64 14.95
CA ALA A 133 5.58 5.38 13.70
C ALA A 133 4.66 4.81 12.61
N LYS A 134 4.61 3.49 12.45
CA LYS A 134 3.70 2.80 11.52
C LYS A 134 2.23 3.08 11.87
N LYS A 135 1.85 3.01 13.15
CA LYS A 135 0.49 3.34 13.61
C LYS A 135 0.14 4.80 13.37
N LYS A 136 1.08 5.72 13.61
CA LYS A 136 0.91 7.16 13.32
C LYS A 136 0.69 7.40 11.83
N ALA A 137 1.48 6.78 10.96
CA ALA A 137 1.34 6.89 9.51
C ALA A 137 -0.03 6.37 9.03
N TYR A 138 -0.48 5.24 9.57
CA TYR A 138 -1.80 4.69 9.28
C TYR A 138 -2.94 5.63 9.70
N LEU A 139 -2.86 6.22 10.90
CA LEU A 139 -3.87 7.17 11.38
C LEU A 139 -3.86 8.47 10.57
N GLN A 140 -2.69 8.97 10.16
CA GLN A 140 -2.56 10.11 9.26
C GLN A 140 -3.20 9.84 7.91
N TRP A 141 -2.92 8.67 7.32
CA TRP A 141 -3.56 8.23 6.08
C TRP A 141 -5.09 8.15 6.22
N ARG A 142 -5.60 7.54 7.29
CA ARG A 142 -7.05 7.51 7.61
C ARG A 142 -7.66 8.91 7.72
N LEU A 143 -6.92 9.86 8.28
CA LEU A 143 -7.38 11.25 8.44
C LEU A 143 -7.43 11.99 7.10
N GLU A 144 -6.47 11.72 6.21
CA GLU A 144 -6.48 12.23 4.83
C GLU A 144 -7.63 11.66 4.01
N GLN A 145 -7.94 10.37 4.15
CA GLN A 145 -9.10 9.74 3.48
C GLN A 145 -10.45 10.31 3.97
N LYS A 146 -10.51 10.83 5.21
CA LYS A 146 -11.70 11.48 5.76
C LYS A 146 -11.82 12.96 5.42
N LYS A 147 -10.78 13.62 4.88
CA LYS A 147 -10.90 15.01 4.44
C LYS A 147 -11.84 15.03 3.22
N PRO A 148 -13.03 15.65 3.31
CA PRO A 148 -13.86 15.81 2.14
C PRO A 148 -13.07 16.64 1.13
N ILE A 149 -12.93 16.10 -0.09
CA ILE A 149 -12.48 16.89 -1.23
C ILE A 149 -13.48 18.04 -1.35
N ARG A 150 -13.08 19.27 -0.97
CA ARG A 150 -13.85 20.47 -1.31
C ARG A 150 -13.79 20.60 -2.83
N LEU A 151 -14.68 19.88 -3.51
CA LEU A 151 -14.96 20.09 -4.92
C LEU A 151 -15.49 21.52 -5.02
N ARG A 152 -14.64 22.45 -5.50
CA ARG A 152 -15.12 23.73 -6.04
C ARG A 152 -16.13 23.38 -7.12
N ARG A 153 -17.42 23.50 -6.78
CA ARG A 153 -18.47 23.59 -7.79
C ARG A 153 -18.26 24.90 -8.53
N SER A 154 -17.56 24.86 -9.66
CA SER A 154 -17.74 25.84 -10.73
C SER A 154 -18.69 25.23 -11.75
N LEU A 155 -19.99 25.48 -11.54
CA LEU A 155 -20.97 25.48 -12.61
C LEU A 155 -21.80 26.75 -12.42
N GLY A 156 -21.67 27.63 -13.40
CA GLY A 156 -22.14 29.01 -13.44
C GLY A 156 -21.24 29.77 -14.40
#